data_AF-A0A0F5MVA0-F1
#
_entry.id   AF-A0A0F5MVA0-F1
#
_cell.length_a   1.000
_cell.length_b   1.000
_cell.length_c   1.000
_cell.angle_alpha   90.00
_cell.angle_beta   90.00
_cell.angle_gamma   90.00
#
_symmetry.space_group_name_H-M   'P 1'
#
loop_
_entity.id
_entity.type
_entity.pdbx_description
1 polymer ?
#
loop_
_entity_poly.entity_id
_entity_poly.type
_entity_poly.pdbx_seq_one_letter_code
_entity_poly.pdbx_strand_id
1 'polypeptide(L)'
;GVANAGPPSADGGAGALGVAAVVAAADFSDAAVVGSAAATLPTLPTDFSNIAISISGLDLVSLGTATAESSFGNIAIAYGDGSDAYATNGFFNFAAAQGPDSFAEAGDHGSFNYAWAVGDHASASAVYGDGNVASAVGDYAVAGAGASVQLGVYDSNFNTATAEGAHSVAYAGWDGSSNNVASALGDYALDFAPQGQAWSGAAGADLLGDFWSGLWSLFS
;
A
#
# COMPACT_ATOMS: atom_id res chain seq x y z
N GLY A 1 25.10 9.52 71.00
CA GLY A 1 23.79 8.86 71.09
C GLY A 1 23.26 8.65 69.70
N VAL A 2 23.20 7.39 69.29
CA VAL A 2 22.30 6.81 68.27
C VAL A 2 20.84 7.07 68.73
N ALA A 3 19.76 7.15 67.95
CA ALA A 3 19.29 6.34 66.82
C ALA A 3 18.06 7.06 66.17
N ASN A 4 17.84 6.98 64.84
CA ASN A 4 16.95 6.02 64.11
C ASN A 4 15.45 6.43 64.15
N ALA A 5 14.61 6.34 63.12
CA ALA A 5 14.48 5.42 61.97
C ALA A 5 13.84 6.16 60.76
N GLY A 6 13.81 5.71 59.50
CA GLY A 6 13.93 4.40 58.83
C GLY A 6 13.01 4.44 57.57
N PRO A 7 13.25 3.63 56.51
CA PRO A 7 12.93 3.93 55.09
C PRO A 7 11.67 3.16 54.58
N PRO A 8 11.26 3.12 53.28
CA PRO A 8 11.97 2.61 52.07
C PRO A 8 11.75 3.51 50.82
N SER A 9 12.18 3.25 49.57
CA SER A 9 13.20 2.41 48.89
C SER A 9 13.03 2.70 47.40
N ALA A 10 14.16 2.84 46.68
CA ALA A 10 14.42 2.51 45.26
C ALA A 10 13.49 3.14 44.18
N ASP A 11 13.87 3.35 42.93
CA ASP A 11 14.90 2.81 42.04
C ASP A 11 15.01 3.88 40.90
N GLY A 12 16.15 4.44 40.49
CA GLY A 12 17.38 3.81 39.99
C GLY A 12 17.07 3.14 38.65
N GLY A 13 17.42 3.61 37.45
CA GLY A 13 18.53 4.44 36.99
C GLY A 13 18.98 3.87 35.64
N ALA A 14 19.18 4.72 34.64
CA ALA A 14 19.64 4.33 33.32
C ALA A 14 21.12 3.90 33.31
N GLY A 15 21.46 2.92 32.46
CA GLY A 15 22.70 2.95 31.68
C GLY A 15 23.84 1.99 32.04
N ALA A 16 24.74 1.88 31.05
CA ALA A 16 26.06 1.21 30.99
C ALA A 16 26.04 -0.31 30.66
N LEU A 17 26.39 -0.71 29.43
CA LEU A 17 27.73 -0.82 28.81
C LEU A 17 28.64 -1.89 29.45
N GLY A 18 29.17 -2.74 28.57
CA GLY A 18 29.73 -4.05 28.86
C GLY A 18 30.95 -4.12 29.77
N VAL A 19 31.16 -5.32 30.31
CA VAL A 19 32.48 -5.82 30.72
C VAL A 19 32.56 -7.30 30.37
N ALA A 20 33.50 -7.66 29.50
CA ALA A 20 33.90 -9.04 29.28
C ALA A 20 34.53 -9.61 30.55
N ALA A 21 33.98 -10.69 31.08
CA ALA A 21 34.59 -11.45 32.17
C ALA A 21 34.93 -12.87 31.67
N VAL A 22 36.24 -13.08 31.63
CA VAL A 22 37.02 -14.32 31.64
C VAL A 22 36.22 -15.60 31.95
N VAL A 23 36.28 -16.57 31.02
CA VAL A 23 35.87 -17.96 31.25
C VAL A 23 36.80 -18.57 32.30
N ALA A 24 36.28 -18.77 33.51
CA ALA A 24 36.85 -19.69 34.50
C ALA A 24 35.80 -20.77 34.76
N ALA A 25 36.17 -22.03 34.53
CA ALA A 25 35.32 -23.19 34.73
C ALA A 25 34.94 -23.32 36.21
N ALA A 26 33.69 -22.96 36.54
CA ALA A 26 33.06 -23.28 37.80
C ALA A 26 32.06 -24.42 37.58
N ASP A 27 32.11 -25.38 38.50
CA ASP A 27 31.32 -26.61 38.62
C ASP A 27 29.83 -26.42 38.28
N PHE A 28 29.29 -27.27 37.40
CA PHE A 28 27.88 -27.24 36.96
C PHE A 28 26.93 -27.99 37.92
N SER A 29 27.41 -28.39 39.10
CA SER A 29 26.66 -29.28 40.01
C SER A 29 25.48 -28.60 40.73
N ASP A 30 25.33 -27.28 40.61
CA ASP A 30 24.16 -26.56 41.11
C ASP A 30 23.62 -25.60 40.05
N ALA A 31 23.14 -26.16 38.94
CA ALA A 31 22.32 -25.46 37.98
C ALA A 31 20.97 -25.13 38.63
N ALA A 32 20.97 -24.12 39.50
CA ALA A 32 19.77 -23.46 39.96
C ALA A 32 18.91 -23.16 38.72
N VAL A 33 17.69 -23.67 38.75
CA VAL A 33 16.66 -23.48 37.73
C VAL A 33 16.67 -22.02 37.32
N VAL A 34 17.27 -21.73 36.15
CA VAL A 34 17.13 -20.43 35.51
C VAL A 34 15.66 -20.38 35.12
N GLY A 35 14.88 -19.69 35.94
CA GLY A 35 13.49 -19.42 35.65
C GLY A 35 13.43 -18.84 34.24
N SER A 36 12.77 -19.57 33.35
CA SER A 36 12.39 -19.07 32.04
C SER A 36 11.38 -17.96 32.27
N ALA A 37 11.87 -16.77 32.60
CA ALA A 37 11.10 -15.55 32.42
C ALA A 37 10.79 -15.51 30.92
N ALA A 38 9.57 -15.86 30.57
CA ALA A 38 9.08 -15.71 29.21
C ALA A 38 9.25 -14.24 28.88
N ALA A 39 10.25 -13.93 28.06
CA ALA A 39 10.38 -12.61 27.46
C ALA A 39 9.07 -12.42 26.69
N THR A 40 8.20 -11.55 27.21
CA THR A 40 7.02 -11.14 26.46
C THR A 40 7.57 -10.43 25.24
N LEU A 41 7.46 -11.09 24.08
CA LEU A 41 7.87 -10.49 22.83
C LEU A 41 7.12 -9.15 22.71
N PRO A 42 7.79 -8.07 22.31
CA PRO A 42 7.10 -6.82 22.02
C PRO A 42 5.94 -7.11 21.07
N THR A 43 4.72 -6.88 21.55
CA THR A 43 3.55 -6.94 20.69
C THR A 43 3.56 -5.69 19.84
N LEU A 44 3.48 -5.85 18.52
CA LEU A 44 3.29 -4.69 17.64
C LEU A 44 2.03 -3.93 18.09
N PRO A 45 2.06 -2.58 18.09
CA PRO A 45 0.85 -1.80 18.28
C PRO A 45 -0.23 -2.28 17.30
N THR A 46 -1.49 -2.29 17.74
CA THR A 46 -2.63 -2.78 16.96
C THR A 46 -2.79 -2.08 15.60
N ASP A 47 -2.24 -0.88 15.48
CA ASP A 47 -2.30 -0.05 14.28
C ASP A 47 -1.37 -0.55 13.15
N PHE A 48 -0.56 -1.59 13.40
CA PHE A 48 0.32 -2.22 12.40
C PHE A 48 -0.07 -3.67 12.09
N SER A 49 -1.32 -4.07 12.36
CA SER A 49 -1.75 -5.46 12.16
C SER A 49 -1.81 -5.86 10.68
N ASN A 50 -2.12 -4.92 9.78
CA ASN A 50 -2.34 -5.19 8.36
C ASN A 50 -1.40 -4.31 7.53
N ILE A 51 -0.24 -4.86 7.18
CA ILE A 51 0.79 -4.17 6.39
C ILE A 51 1.55 -5.19 5.54
N ALA A 52 1.76 -4.86 4.28
CA ALA A 52 2.63 -5.61 3.39
C ALA A 52 3.55 -4.66 2.62
N ILE A 53 4.80 -5.08 2.43
CA ILE A 53 5.82 -4.32 1.71
C ILE A 53 6.59 -5.30 0.84
N SER A 54 6.58 -5.08 -0.46
CA SER A 54 7.38 -5.81 -1.43
C SER A 54 8.26 -4.84 -2.21
N ILE A 55 9.55 -5.14 -2.30
CA ILE A 55 10.51 -4.31 -3.04
C ILE A 55 11.33 -5.21 -3.95
N SER A 56 11.32 -4.92 -5.25
CA SER A 56 12.09 -5.65 -6.25
C SER A 56 11.82 -7.17 -6.28
N GLY A 57 10.58 -7.57 -5.99
CA GLY A 57 10.18 -8.98 -5.88
C GLY A 57 10.63 -9.67 -4.60
N LEU A 58 11.07 -8.92 -3.60
CA LEU A 58 11.35 -9.41 -2.26
C LEU A 58 10.29 -8.91 -1.29
N ASP A 59 9.53 -9.83 -0.72
CA ASP A 59 8.57 -9.53 0.34
C ASP A 59 9.32 -9.26 1.64
N LEU A 60 9.30 -8.01 2.08
CA LEU A 60 10.02 -7.55 3.29
C LEU A 60 9.15 -7.66 4.53
N VAL A 61 7.85 -7.39 4.38
CA VAL A 61 6.85 -7.45 5.44
C VAL A 61 5.56 -7.99 4.83
N SER A 62 4.90 -8.91 5.52
CA SER A 62 3.55 -9.37 5.20
C SER A 62 2.88 -9.75 6.52
N LEU A 63 1.98 -8.87 6.98
CA LEU A 63 1.27 -8.99 8.24
C LEU A 63 -0.23 -8.82 7.99
N GLY A 64 -1.02 -9.67 8.63
CA GLY A 64 -2.47 -9.59 8.57
C GLY A 64 -3.03 -9.96 7.20
N THR A 65 -3.90 -9.12 6.68
CA THR A 65 -4.67 -9.33 5.43
C THR A 65 -4.20 -8.45 4.26
N ALA A 66 -3.24 -7.56 4.48
CA ALA A 66 -2.71 -6.72 3.42
C ALA A 66 -1.82 -7.52 2.45
N THR A 67 -1.90 -7.21 1.16
CA THR A 67 -1.08 -7.84 0.11
C THR A 67 -0.25 -6.81 -0.61
N ALA A 68 1.05 -7.07 -0.78
CA ALA A 68 1.91 -6.25 -1.61
C ALA A 68 2.76 -7.16 -2.49
N GLU A 69 2.73 -6.94 -3.80
CA GLU A 69 3.54 -7.70 -4.76
C GLU A 69 4.28 -6.75 -5.70
N SER A 70 5.57 -6.99 -5.89
CA SER A 70 6.41 -6.22 -6.80
C SER A 70 7.25 -7.13 -7.69
N SER A 71 7.65 -6.67 -8.87
CA SER A 71 8.75 -7.30 -9.62
C SER A 71 10.06 -6.54 -9.42
N PHE A 72 11.17 -7.10 -9.93
CA PHE A 72 12.50 -6.48 -9.82
C PHE A 72 12.51 -5.01 -10.26
N GLY A 73 13.02 -4.11 -9.41
CA GLY A 73 13.08 -2.67 -9.70
C GLY A 73 11.81 -1.88 -9.34
N ASN A 74 10.78 -2.52 -8.80
CA ASN A 74 9.52 -1.88 -8.40
C ASN A 74 9.30 -1.91 -6.89
N ILE A 75 8.30 -1.16 -6.42
CA ILE A 75 7.94 -1.04 -5.01
C ILE A 75 6.42 -1.12 -4.87
N ALA A 76 5.95 -2.01 -4.01
CA ALA A 76 4.54 -2.12 -3.61
C ALA A 76 4.41 -2.03 -2.09
N ILE A 77 3.47 -1.21 -1.61
CA ILE A 77 3.21 -1.00 -0.18
C ILE A 77 1.70 -1.03 0.06
N ALA A 78 1.23 -1.94 0.90
CA ALA A 78 -0.17 -2.01 1.29
C ALA A 78 -0.30 -1.85 2.80
N TYR A 79 -1.25 -1.02 3.24
CA TYR A 79 -1.53 -0.77 4.65
C TYR A 79 -3.04 -0.62 4.86
N GLY A 80 -3.62 -1.51 5.65
CA GLY A 80 -5.06 -1.58 5.87
C GLY A 80 -5.58 -3.01 5.76
N ASP A 81 -6.73 -3.26 6.38
CA ASP A 81 -7.41 -4.55 6.33
C ASP A 81 -7.83 -4.81 4.87
N GLY A 82 -7.39 -5.91 4.27
CA GLY A 82 -7.70 -6.24 2.88
C GLY A 82 -7.10 -5.29 1.82
N SER A 83 -6.16 -4.40 2.20
CA SER A 83 -5.54 -3.50 1.22
C SER A 83 -4.58 -4.26 0.28
N ASP A 84 -4.61 -3.93 -1.01
CA ASP A 84 -3.82 -4.59 -2.04
C ASP A 84 -2.99 -3.60 -2.87
N ALA A 85 -1.69 -3.87 -3.00
CA ALA A 85 -0.78 -3.07 -3.83
C ALA A 85 0.03 -3.95 -4.80
N TYR A 86 -0.05 -3.63 -6.10
CA TYR A 86 0.63 -4.38 -7.16
C TYR A 86 1.52 -3.45 -7.99
N ALA A 87 2.83 -3.69 -7.95
CA ALA A 87 3.81 -3.00 -8.79
C ALA A 87 4.56 -4.02 -9.65
N THR A 88 3.82 -4.65 -10.54
CA THR A 88 4.27 -5.77 -11.37
C THR A 88 4.74 -5.26 -12.72
N ASN A 89 5.71 -5.97 -13.33
CA ASN A 89 6.26 -5.69 -14.66
C ASN A 89 7.04 -4.37 -14.80
N GLY A 90 7.81 -4.23 -15.89
CA GLY A 90 8.66 -3.06 -16.14
C GLY A 90 9.66 -2.75 -15.03
N PHE A 91 10.04 -1.47 -14.91
CA PHE A 91 10.95 -0.97 -13.88
C PHE A 91 10.45 0.35 -13.29
N PHE A 92 10.83 0.62 -12.04
CA PHE A 92 10.53 1.87 -11.34
C PHE A 92 9.04 2.18 -11.22
N ASN A 93 8.20 1.14 -11.22
CA ASN A 93 6.79 1.27 -10.88
C ASN A 93 6.64 1.34 -9.36
N PHE A 94 5.68 2.15 -8.91
CA PHE A 94 5.37 2.34 -7.51
C PHE A 94 3.85 2.25 -7.31
N ALA A 95 3.42 1.32 -6.45
CA ALA A 95 2.03 1.18 -6.03
C ALA A 95 1.92 1.28 -4.51
N ALA A 96 1.00 2.10 -4.00
CA ALA A 96 0.70 2.14 -2.59
C ALA A 96 -0.80 2.27 -2.31
N ALA A 97 -1.31 1.37 -1.49
CA ALA A 97 -2.69 1.32 -1.05
C ALA A 97 -2.75 1.53 0.47
N GLN A 98 -3.49 2.55 0.92
CA GLN A 98 -3.59 2.94 2.32
C GLN A 98 -5.06 3.12 2.72
N GLY A 99 -5.58 2.17 3.48
CA GLY A 99 -6.97 2.17 3.94
C GLY A 99 -7.57 0.76 3.82
N PRO A 100 -8.65 0.46 4.56
CA PRO A 100 -9.35 -0.80 4.41
C PRO A 100 -9.82 -0.99 2.96
N ASP A 101 -9.62 -2.19 2.43
CA ASP A 101 -10.05 -2.61 1.10
C ASP A 101 -9.60 -1.66 -0.03
N SER A 102 -8.52 -0.91 0.20
CA SER A 102 -7.92 -0.01 -0.79
C SER A 102 -7.07 -0.78 -1.80
N PHE A 103 -7.03 -0.30 -3.04
CA PHE A 103 -6.36 -0.97 -4.15
C PHE A 103 -5.45 -0.01 -4.92
N ALA A 104 -4.20 -0.41 -5.14
CA ALA A 104 -3.27 0.33 -5.99
C ALA A 104 -2.54 -0.60 -6.96
N GLU A 105 -2.56 -0.27 -8.24
CA GLU A 105 -1.86 -1.04 -9.28
C GLU A 105 -1.04 -0.13 -10.18
N ALA A 106 0.24 -0.43 -10.30
CA ALA A 106 1.17 0.27 -11.18
C ALA A 106 1.94 -0.72 -12.05
N GLY A 107 1.87 -0.54 -13.37
CA GLY A 107 2.85 -1.14 -14.27
C GLY A 107 2.50 -2.46 -14.93
N ASP A 108 1.25 -2.95 -14.90
CA ASP A 108 0.77 -4.17 -15.59
C ASP A 108 1.46 -4.36 -16.97
N HIS A 109 1.61 -3.25 -17.71
CA HIS A 109 2.64 -3.11 -18.74
C HIS A 109 3.28 -1.72 -18.71
N GLY A 110 4.62 -1.67 -18.73
CA GLY A 110 5.41 -0.43 -18.83
C GLY A 110 6.16 -0.06 -17.55
N SER A 111 6.86 1.07 -17.56
CA SER A 111 7.79 1.53 -16.53
C SER A 111 7.44 2.92 -16.03
N PHE A 112 7.96 3.28 -14.85
CA PHE A 112 7.78 4.61 -14.24
C PHE A 112 6.32 4.99 -13.92
N ASN A 113 5.45 4.00 -13.74
CA ASN A 113 4.06 4.22 -13.36
C ASN A 113 3.93 4.41 -11.84
N TYR A 114 3.00 5.28 -11.43
CA TYR A 114 2.76 5.63 -10.05
C TYR A 114 1.27 5.53 -9.71
N ALA A 115 0.92 4.63 -8.78
CA ALA A 115 -0.44 4.48 -8.26
C ALA A 115 -0.46 4.69 -6.74
N TRP A 116 -1.35 5.56 -6.28
CA TRP A 116 -1.49 5.92 -4.86
C TRP A 116 -2.97 6.00 -4.50
N ALA A 117 -3.44 5.07 -3.67
CA ALA A 117 -4.81 5.01 -3.17
C ALA A 117 -4.84 5.23 -1.66
N VAL A 118 -5.62 6.21 -1.18
CA VAL A 118 -5.78 6.52 0.24
C VAL A 118 -7.26 6.70 0.56
N GLY A 119 -7.78 5.91 1.48
CA GLY A 119 -9.18 5.92 1.89
C GLY A 119 -9.76 4.51 1.95
N ASP A 120 -10.92 4.39 2.59
CA ASP A 120 -11.71 3.16 2.56
C ASP A 120 -12.15 2.89 1.13
N HIS A 121 -11.88 1.70 0.59
CA HIS A 121 -12.23 1.34 -0.79
C HIS A 121 -11.69 2.28 -1.89
N ALA A 122 -10.63 3.05 -1.61
CA ALA A 122 -10.00 3.89 -2.63
C ALA A 122 -9.26 3.03 -3.66
N SER A 123 -9.30 3.42 -4.94
CA SER A 123 -8.69 2.67 -6.04
C SER A 123 -7.86 3.55 -6.98
N ALA A 124 -6.59 3.21 -7.17
CA ALA A 124 -5.70 3.89 -8.10
C ALA A 124 -5.05 2.88 -9.06
N SER A 125 -5.19 3.09 -10.37
CA SER A 125 -4.60 2.22 -11.40
C SER A 125 -3.82 3.06 -12.40
N ALA A 126 -2.50 2.88 -12.44
CA ALA A 126 -1.57 3.49 -13.39
C ALA A 126 -0.95 2.38 -14.25
N VAL A 127 -1.65 2.03 -15.32
CA VAL A 127 -1.39 0.81 -16.11
C VAL A 127 -1.21 1.16 -17.58
N TYR A 128 -0.72 0.18 -18.35
CA TYR A 128 -0.61 0.24 -19.82
C TYR A 128 0.15 1.46 -20.36
N GLY A 129 1.47 1.32 -20.48
CA GLY A 129 2.35 2.37 -20.98
C GLY A 129 3.33 2.84 -19.91
N ASP A 130 4.11 3.86 -20.26
CA ASP A 130 5.14 4.41 -19.40
C ASP A 130 4.70 5.75 -18.78
N GLY A 131 5.07 5.98 -17.52
CA GLY A 131 4.96 7.29 -16.88
C GLY A 131 3.53 7.73 -16.52
N ASN A 132 2.58 6.80 -16.38
CA ASN A 132 1.23 7.09 -15.93
C ASN A 132 1.19 7.35 -14.42
N VAL A 133 0.30 8.23 -13.99
CA VAL A 133 0.13 8.64 -12.60
C VAL A 133 -1.34 8.60 -12.23
N ALA A 134 -1.70 7.78 -11.24
CA ALA A 134 -3.05 7.70 -10.69
C ALA A 134 -2.99 7.96 -9.18
N SER A 135 -3.76 8.95 -8.72
CA SER A 135 -3.88 9.29 -7.30
C SER A 135 -5.35 9.38 -6.92
N ALA A 136 -5.80 8.48 -6.04
CA ALA A 136 -7.14 8.44 -5.48
C ALA A 136 -7.08 8.70 -3.98
N VAL A 137 -7.65 9.82 -3.52
CA VAL A 137 -7.62 10.24 -2.11
C VAL A 137 -9.04 10.56 -1.65
N GLY A 138 -9.55 9.75 -0.73
CA GLY A 138 -10.92 9.82 -0.23
C GLY A 138 -11.57 8.45 -0.30
N ASP A 139 -12.56 8.24 0.56
CA ASP A 139 -13.29 6.97 0.58
C ASP A 139 -14.01 6.76 -0.77
N TYR A 140 -13.87 5.58 -1.34
CA TYR A 140 -14.40 5.23 -2.66
C TYR A 140 -13.91 6.12 -3.82
N ALA A 141 -12.81 6.87 -3.65
CA ALA A 141 -12.21 7.63 -4.73
C ALA A 141 -11.58 6.68 -5.78
N VAL A 142 -11.70 7.01 -7.06
CA VAL A 142 -11.18 6.18 -8.16
C VAL A 142 -10.36 7.03 -9.13
N ALA A 143 -9.11 6.63 -9.35
CA ALA A 143 -8.22 7.26 -10.33
C ALA A 143 -7.67 6.20 -11.30
N GLY A 144 -7.92 6.36 -12.60
CA GLY A 144 -7.39 5.49 -13.65
C GLY A 144 -6.54 6.28 -14.66
N ALA A 145 -5.29 5.89 -14.84
CA ALA A 145 -4.37 6.50 -15.79
C ALA A 145 -3.80 5.44 -16.73
N GLY A 146 -4.13 5.58 -18.02
CA GLY A 146 -3.76 4.66 -19.09
C GLY A 146 -4.82 3.58 -19.35
N ALA A 147 -4.97 3.21 -20.61
CA ALA A 147 -5.81 2.10 -21.06
C ALA A 147 -5.22 1.42 -22.30
N SER A 148 -5.55 0.15 -22.49
CA SER A 148 -5.26 -0.56 -23.73
C SER A 148 -6.54 -0.68 -24.57
N VAL A 149 -6.61 0.03 -25.69
CA VAL A 149 -7.75 -0.05 -26.64
C VAL A 149 -7.64 -1.22 -27.61
N GLN A 150 -6.47 -1.83 -27.71
CA GLN A 150 -6.22 -3.01 -28.51
C GLN A 150 -5.27 -3.93 -27.75
N LEU A 151 -5.65 -5.20 -27.60
CA LEU A 151 -4.81 -6.20 -26.93
C LEU A 151 -3.37 -6.18 -27.46
N GLY A 152 -2.41 -6.04 -26.54
CA GLY A 152 -0.98 -5.99 -26.85
C GLY A 152 -0.46 -4.62 -27.28
N VAL A 153 -1.30 -3.58 -27.30
CA VAL A 153 -0.90 -2.18 -27.54
C VAL A 153 -0.94 -1.43 -26.22
N TYR A 154 0.23 -0.96 -25.79
CA TYR A 154 0.48 -0.31 -24.50
C TYR A 154 1.17 1.04 -24.72
N ASP A 155 0.55 1.91 -25.52
CA ASP A 155 1.08 3.22 -25.92
C ASP A 155 0.38 4.39 -25.23
N SER A 156 -0.37 4.13 -24.17
CA SER A 156 -1.06 5.14 -23.36
C SER A 156 -0.12 5.69 -22.28
N ASN A 157 0.79 6.56 -22.68
CA ASN A 157 1.87 7.06 -21.83
C ASN A 157 1.55 8.42 -21.19
N PHE A 158 2.19 8.72 -20.06
CA PHE A 158 2.19 10.04 -19.43
C PHE A 158 0.80 10.60 -19.11
N ASN A 159 -0.16 9.73 -18.81
CA ASN A 159 -1.48 10.13 -18.36
C ASN A 159 -1.49 10.42 -16.86
N THR A 160 -2.24 11.42 -16.42
CA THR A 160 -2.37 11.79 -15.01
C THR A 160 -3.84 11.84 -14.62
N ALA A 161 -4.25 11.00 -13.67
CA ALA A 161 -5.58 11.01 -13.08
C ALA A 161 -5.49 11.32 -11.59
N THR A 162 -6.23 12.34 -11.15
CA THR A 162 -6.28 12.77 -9.76
C THR A 162 -7.74 12.85 -9.30
N ALA A 163 -8.11 11.99 -8.37
CA ALA A 163 -9.42 11.97 -7.74
C ALA A 163 -9.23 12.29 -6.25
N GLU A 164 -9.73 13.44 -5.80
CA GLU A 164 -9.66 13.88 -4.41
C GLU A 164 -11.07 14.20 -3.89
N GLY A 165 -11.51 13.50 -2.86
CA GLY A 165 -12.86 13.60 -2.29
C GLY A 165 -13.57 12.24 -2.31
N ALA A 166 -14.58 12.09 -1.44
CA ALA A 166 -15.33 10.86 -1.35
C ALA A 166 -16.10 10.60 -2.66
N HIS A 167 -16.03 9.38 -3.18
CA HIS A 167 -16.65 9.00 -4.47
C HIS A 167 -16.21 9.85 -5.68
N SER A 168 -15.07 10.53 -5.61
CA SER A 168 -14.52 11.24 -6.77
C SER A 168 -13.99 10.25 -7.80
N VAL A 169 -14.11 10.56 -9.10
CA VAL A 169 -13.63 9.69 -10.19
C VAL A 169 -12.86 10.50 -11.23
N ALA A 170 -11.61 10.13 -11.47
CA ALA A 170 -10.78 10.70 -12.53
C ALA A 170 -10.26 9.60 -13.46
N TYR A 171 -10.42 9.78 -14.77
CA TYR A 171 -9.88 8.83 -15.76
C TYR A 171 -9.14 9.55 -16.88
N ALA A 172 -7.85 9.22 -17.08
CA ALA A 172 -6.97 9.82 -18.07
C ALA A 172 -6.42 8.76 -19.04
N GLY A 173 -6.52 9.00 -20.35
CA GLY A 173 -6.02 8.09 -21.39
C GLY A 173 -6.89 6.85 -21.62
N TRP A 174 -8.18 6.92 -21.29
CA TRP A 174 -9.12 5.80 -21.42
C TRP A 174 -9.30 5.28 -22.86
N ASP A 175 -9.02 6.12 -23.86
CA ASP A 175 -9.04 5.79 -25.28
C ASP A 175 -7.66 5.37 -25.82
N GLY A 176 -6.72 5.06 -24.93
CA GLY A 176 -5.34 4.69 -25.27
C GLY A 176 -4.47 5.89 -25.63
N SER A 177 -5.00 7.12 -25.66
CA SER A 177 -4.18 8.29 -25.93
C SER A 177 -3.21 8.59 -24.77
N SER A 178 -2.15 9.35 -25.08
CA SER A 178 -1.10 9.75 -24.14
C SER A 178 -1.25 11.21 -23.73
N ASN A 179 -0.61 11.60 -22.62
CA ASN A 179 -0.52 12.98 -22.12
C ASN A 179 -1.87 13.60 -21.70
N ASN A 180 -2.80 12.77 -21.24
CA ASN A 180 -4.08 13.25 -20.73
C ASN A 180 -3.98 13.62 -19.27
N VAL A 181 -4.77 14.61 -18.85
CA VAL A 181 -4.86 15.02 -17.46
C VAL A 181 -6.33 15.12 -17.07
N ALA A 182 -6.75 14.33 -16.08
CA ALA A 182 -8.07 14.37 -15.46
C ALA A 182 -7.93 14.70 -13.97
N SER A 183 -8.69 15.67 -13.48
CA SER A 183 -8.68 16.15 -12.09
C SER A 183 -10.11 16.33 -11.57
N ALA A 184 -10.55 15.38 -10.75
CA ALA A 184 -11.82 15.39 -10.06
C ALA A 184 -11.61 15.79 -8.60
N LEU A 185 -11.90 17.04 -8.26
CA LEU A 185 -11.70 17.60 -6.92
C LEU A 185 -13.04 17.88 -6.23
N GLY A 186 -13.21 17.32 -5.03
CA GLY A 186 -14.41 17.36 -4.23
C GLY A 186 -15.20 16.05 -4.27
N ASP A 187 -16.10 15.91 -3.31
CA ASP A 187 -16.94 14.71 -3.22
C ASP A 187 -17.84 14.58 -4.45
N TYR A 188 -17.93 13.35 -4.98
CA TYR A 188 -18.68 13.02 -6.21
C TYR A 188 -18.22 13.78 -7.46
N ALA A 189 -17.05 14.43 -7.44
CA ALA A 189 -16.50 15.06 -8.62
C ALA A 189 -16.14 14.01 -9.67
N LEU A 190 -16.36 14.32 -10.96
CA LEU A 190 -16.03 13.45 -12.07
C LEU A 190 -15.21 14.23 -13.10
N ASP A 191 -14.11 13.66 -13.57
CA ASP A 191 -13.34 14.21 -14.70
C ASP A 191 -12.76 13.10 -15.59
N PHE A 192 -12.78 13.36 -16.89
CA PHE A 192 -12.35 12.40 -17.92
C PHE A 192 -11.53 13.11 -18.99
N ALA A 193 -10.35 12.55 -19.28
CA ALA A 193 -9.46 13.04 -20.31
C ALA A 193 -8.98 11.88 -21.21
N PRO A 194 -9.07 12.00 -22.54
CA PRO A 194 -9.62 13.13 -23.28
C PRO A 194 -11.14 13.30 -23.07
N GLN A 195 -11.65 14.51 -23.31
CA GLN A 195 -13.07 14.83 -23.16
C GLN A 195 -13.92 14.01 -24.14
N GLY A 196 -14.91 13.29 -23.61
CA GLY A 196 -15.80 12.45 -24.38
C GLY A 196 -16.59 11.54 -23.46
N GLN A 197 -17.61 10.86 -24.00
CA GLN A 197 -18.14 9.68 -23.33
C GLN A 197 -16.99 8.68 -23.26
N ALA A 198 -16.58 8.24 -22.07
CA ALA A 198 -15.55 7.23 -21.88
C ALA A 198 -15.85 5.89 -22.61
N TRP A 199 -16.98 5.78 -23.31
CA TRP A 199 -17.24 4.74 -24.30
C TRP A 199 -18.38 5.13 -25.27
N SER A 200 -18.06 5.66 -26.46
CA SER A 200 -19.01 5.69 -27.60
C SER A 200 -18.37 5.08 -28.85
N GLY A 201 -18.31 3.74 -28.94
CA GLY A 201 -17.71 3.13 -30.12
C GLY A 201 -17.43 1.63 -30.14
N ALA A 202 -18.29 0.77 -29.58
CA ALA A 202 -18.31 -0.64 -29.98
C ALA A 202 -19.70 -1.25 -29.73
N ALA A 203 -20.29 -1.84 -30.77
CA ALA A 203 -21.52 -2.61 -30.67
C ALA A 203 -21.27 -3.87 -29.83
N GLY A 204 -21.99 -4.00 -28.71
CA GLY A 204 -21.84 -5.05 -27.70
C GLY A 204 -21.49 -4.42 -26.35
N ALA A 205 -22.39 -3.61 -25.78
CA ALA A 205 -23.32 -4.07 -24.75
C ALA A 205 -22.59 -4.76 -23.58
N ASP A 206 -22.50 -4.02 -22.48
CA ASP A 206 -22.54 -4.54 -21.10
C ASP A 206 -21.43 -5.50 -20.67
N LEU A 207 -20.19 -5.00 -20.63
CA LEU A 207 -19.10 -5.66 -19.89
C LEU A 207 -18.66 -4.84 -18.68
N LEU A 208 -18.81 -3.50 -18.73
CA LEU A 208 -18.48 -2.61 -17.62
C LEU A 208 -19.70 -2.15 -16.80
N GLY A 209 -20.94 -2.30 -17.28
CA GLY A 209 -22.11 -2.25 -16.41
C GLY A 209 -22.00 -3.34 -15.35
N ASP A 210 -21.53 -4.52 -15.76
CA ASP A 210 -21.27 -5.69 -14.92
C ASP A 210 -19.96 -5.59 -14.12
N PHE A 211 -18.91 -4.95 -14.65
CA PHE A 211 -17.68 -4.68 -13.87
C PHE A 211 -17.89 -3.57 -12.84
N TRP A 212 -18.50 -2.43 -13.19
CA TRP A 212 -18.75 -1.37 -12.21
C TRP A 212 -19.87 -1.78 -11.26
N SER A 213 -20.96 -2.42 -11.69
CA SER A 213 -21.92 -3.00 -10.73
C SER A 213 -21.30 -4.12 -9.90
N GLY A 214 -20.39 -4.91 -10.47
CA GLY A 214 -19.60 -5.91 -9.76
C GLY A 214 -18.63 -5.31 -8.73
N LEU A 215 -17.92 -4.25 -9.11
CA LEU A 215 -16.97 -3.50 -8.29
C LEU A 215 -17.71 -2.73 -7.18
N TRP A 216 -18.81 -2.04 -7.51
CA TRP A 216 -19.66 -1.38 -6.52
C TRP A 216 -20.42 -2.38 -5.64
N SER A 217 -20.74 -3.59 -6.12
CA SER A 217 -21.31 -4.67 -5.28
C SER A 217 -20.29 -5.36 -4.38
N LEU A 218 -19.00 -5.23 -4.69
CA LEU A 218 -17.91 -5.70 -3.83
C LEU A 218 -17.73 -4.79 -2.60
N PHE A 219 -18.19 -3.54 -2.71
CA PHE A 219 -18.04 -2.51 -1.69
C PHE A 219 -19.36 -2.08 -1.02
N SER A 220 -20.45 -2.83 -1.22
CA SER A 220 -21.79 -2.65 -0.61
C SER A 220 -22.28 -3.90 0.10
#